data_AF-A0A2S2NPQ5-F1
#
_entry.id   AF-A0A2S2NPQ5-F1
#
_cell.length_a   1.000
_cell.length_b   1.000
_cell.length_c   1.000
_cell.angle_alpha   90.00
_cell.angle_beta   90.00
_cell.angle_gamma   90.00
#
_symmetry.space_group_name_H-M   'P 1'
#
loop_
_entity.id
_entity.type
_entity.pdbx_description
1 polymer ?
#
loop_
_entity_poly.entity_id
_entity_poly.type
_entity_poly.pdbx_seq_one_letter_code
_entity_poly.pdbx_strand_id
1 'polypeptide(L)'
;KNQDLLTDLIVNSNRLTPSLGNRQAIDRGSLKIPVNTLEDLNIIEQDDEKIGTLAQILQRDSKSFDVKRSTYMAMKMIMQNRVAEYLNMEGRRGDKKAFVKYKIFITVADCIKDFFPHSTLIEVKGHVSDWLKQAPRRK
;
A
#
# COMPACT_ATOMS: atom_id res chain seq x y z
N LYS A 1 -28.08 3.83 -10.53
CA LYS A 1 -27.01 2.83 -10.82
C LYS A 1 -25.60 3.23 -10.37
N ASN A 2 -25.38 4.40 -9.74
CA ASN A 2 -24.07 4.76 -9.15
C ASN A 2 -24.05 4.76 -7.61
N GLN A 3 -25.22 4.63 -6.95
CA GLN A 3 -25.28 4.58 -5.48
C GLN A 3 -24.85 3.22 -4.95
N ASP A 4 -25.15 2.12 -5.64
CA ASP A 4 -24.80 0.76 -5.20
C ASP A 4 -23.28 0.54 -5.11
N LEU A 5 -22.50 1.12 -6.05
CA LEU A 5 -21.03 1.08 -6.03
C LEU A 5 -20.41 1.85 -4.85
N LEU A 6 -21.06 2.92 -4.39
CA LEU A 6 -20.59 3.67 -3.22
C LEU A 6 -20.92 2.92 -1.93
N THR A 7 -22.07 2.24 -1.87
CA THR A 7 -22.45 1.42 -0.73
C THR A 7 -21.51 0.21 -0.58
N ASP A 8 -21.11 -0.44 -1.67
CA ASP A 8 -20.17 -1.57 -1.63
C ASP A 8 -18.76 -1.15 -1.16
N LEU A 9 -18.31 0.06 -1.52
CA LEU A 9 -17.06 0.63 -1.01
C LEU A 9 -17.12 0.96 0.49
N ILE A 10 -18.25 1.49 0.96
CA ILE A 10 -18.45 1.85 2.37
C ILE A 10 -18.61 0.60 3.26
N VAL A 11 -19.31 -0.44 2.78
CA VAL A 11 -19.50 -1.70 3.53
C VAL A 11 -18.19 -2.47 3.67
N ASN A 12 -17.29 -2.41 2.68
CA ASN A 12 -15.96 -3.02 2.78
C ASN A 12 -15.00 -2.23 3.67
N SER A 13 -15.13 -0.89 3.72
CA SER A 13 -14.28 -0.03 4.57
C SER A 13 -14.45 -0.29 6.06
N ASN A 14 -15.61 -0.78 6.50
CA ASN A 14 -15.91 -1.05 7.91
C ASN A 14 -15.45 -2.44 8.40
N ARG A 15 -14.96 -3.32 7.52
CA ARG A 15 -14.53 -4.69 7.90
C ARG A 15 -13.05 -4.83 8.22
N LEU A 16 -12.25 -3.77 8.05
CA LEU A 16 -10.78 -3.86 8.12
C LEU A 16 -10.12 -3.08 9.26
N THR A 17 -10.87 -2.56 10.23
CA THR A 17 -10.26 -1.97 11.43
C THR A 17 -10.19 -3.00 12.56
N PRO A 18 -9.07 -3.74 12.75
CA PRO A 18 -8.85 -4.45 13.98
C PRO A 18 -8.73 -3.43 15.12
N SER A 19 -9.61 -3.59 16.11
CA SER A 19 -9.59 -2.90 17.38
C SER A 19 -8.19 -2.91 18.01
N LEU A 20 -7.70 -1.73 18.41
CA LEU A 20 -6.40 -1.43 19.04
C LEU A 20 -6.15 -2.12 20.40
N GLY A 21 -6.93 -3.14 20.77
CA GLY A 21 -6.91 -3.77 22.09
C GLY A 21 -5.88 -4.89 22.30
N ASN A 22 -5.28 -5.44 21.23
CA ASN A 22 -4.31 -6.52 21.36
C ASN A 22 -3.10 -6.25 20.47
N ARG A 23 -1.97 -5.82 21.06
CA ARG A 23 -0.65 -5.94 20.42
C ARG A 23 -0.29 -7.41 20.33
N GLN A 24 -1.01 -8.18 19.50
CA GLN A 24 -0.53 -9.49 19.10
C GLN A 24 0.84 -9.30 18.45
N ALA A 25 1.75 -10.22 18.75
CA ALA A 25 3.02 -10.26 18.07
C ALA A 25 2.74 -10.43 16.57
N ILE A 26 3.06 -9.41 15.78
CA ILE A 26 2.95 -9.49 14.33
C ILE A 26 3.94 -10.55 13.88
N ASP A 27 3.47 -11.63 13.26
CA ASP A 27 4.35 -12.62 12.64
C ASP A 27 4.98 -12.04 11.36
N ARG A 28 6.00 -11.22 11.55
CA ARG A 28 6.81 -10.65 10.47
C ARG A 28 7.51 -11.73 9.63
N GLY A 29 7.69 -12.95 10.16
CA GLY A 29 8.34 -14.05 9.45
C GLY A 29 7.52 -14.55 8.25
N SER A 30 6.20 -14.38 8.31
CA SER A 30 5.27 -14.75 7.23
C SER A 30 5.40 -13.89 5.97
N LEU A 31 5.97 -12.68 6.07
CA LEU A 31 6.11 -11.72 4.98
C LEU A 31 7.58 -11.41 4.68
N LYS A 32 8.03 -11.82 3.50
CA LYS A 32 9.36 -11.45 2.98
C LYS A 32 9.30 -10.09 2.31
N ILE A 33 9.33 -9.04 3.12
CA ILE A 33 9.36 -7.64 2.67
C ILE A 33 10.66 -6.95 3.15
N PRO A 34 11.23 -5.98 2.40
CA PRO A 34 10.77 -5.55 1.07
C PRO A 34 10.97 -6.62 0.00
N VAL A 35 9.98 -6.76 -0.89
CA VAL A 35 10.05 -7.73 -1.99
C VAL A 35 11.10 -7.34 -3.03
N ASN A 36 11.72 -8.36 -3.64
CA ASN A 36 12.80 -8.17 -4.63
C ASN A 36 12.32 -8.34 -6.06
N THR A 37 11.20 -9.04 -6.27
CA THR A 37 10.65 -9.32 -7.60
C THR A 37 9.18 -8.92 -7.71
N LEU A 38 8.70 -8.76 -8.93
CA LEU A 38 7.27 -8.57 -9.19
C LEU A 38 6.45 -9.82 -8.85
N GLU A 39 7.05 -11.00 -8.86
CA GLU A 39 6.39 -12.25 -8.50
C GLU A 39 6.11 -12.31 -7.00
N ASP A 40 7.11 -11.98 -6.17
CA ASP A 40 6.94 -11.85 -4.72
C ASP A 40 5.82 -10.84 -4.36
N LEU A 41 5.74 -9.73 -5.11
CA LEU A 41 4.67 -8.75 -4.95
C LEU A 41 3.29 -9.36 -5.28
N ASN A 42 3.20 -10.17 -6.33
CA ASN A 42 1.94 -10.83 -6.71
C ASN A 42 1.54 -11.93 -5.71
N ILE A 43 2.50 -12.60 -5.08
CA ILE A 43 2.23 -13.58 -4.01
C ILE A 43 1.56 -12.89 -2.81
N ILE A 44 2.02 -11.70 -2.42
CA ILE A 44 1.37 -10.91 -1.37
C ILE A 44 -0.03 -10.48 -1.83
N GLU A 45 -0.15 -10.00 -3.06
CA GLU A 45 -1.42 -9.50 -3.63
C GLU A 45 -2.53 -10.57 -3.69
N GLN A 46 -2.17 -11.84 -3.88
CA GLN A 46 -3.11 -12.96 -3.98
C GLN A 46 -3.51 -13.58 -2.63
N ASP A 47 -2.85 -13.19 -1.54
CA ASP A 47 -3.03 -13.79 -0.22
C ASP A 47 -3.54 -12.74 0.80
N ASP A 48 -4.82 -12.87 1.18
CA ASP A 48 -5.47 -11.92 2.09
C ASP A 48 -4.86 -11.92 3.50
N GLU A 49 -4.28 -13.03 3.97
CA GLU A 49 -3.58 -13.08 5.27
C GLU A 49 -2.27 -12.29 5.21
N LYS A 50 -1.54 -12.39 4.09
CA LYS A 50 -0.35 -11.57 3.83
C LYS A 50 -0.70 -10.09 3.69
N ILE A 51 -1.81 -9.75 3.02
CA ILE A 51 -2.30 -8.35 2.97
C ILE A 51 -2.63 -7.84 4.38
N GLY A 52 -3.32 -8.65 5.19
CA GLY A 52 -3.64 -8.29 6.59
C GLY A 52 -2.39 -8.06 7.44
N THR A 53 -1.40 -8.94 7.32
CA THR A 53 -0.13 -8.79 8.05
C THR A 53 0.65 -7.57 7.56
N LEU A 54 0.63 -7.28 6.25
CA LEU A 54 1.26 -6.09 5.70
C LEU A 54 0.59 -4.83 6.26
N ALA A 55 -0.75 -4.79 6.32
CA ALA A 55 -1.49 -3.67 6.90
C ALA A 55 -1.04 -3.38 8.35
N GLN A 56 -0.94 -4.41 9.17
CA GLN A 56 -0.49 -4.28 10.56
C GLN A 56 0.97 -3.78 10.66
N ILE A 57 1.85 -4.27 9.78
CA ILE A 57 3.24 -3.80 9.71
C ILE A 57 3.28 -2.31 9.34
N LEU A 58 2.54 -1.90 8.30
CA LEU A 58 2.51 -0.51 7.86
C LEU A 58 1.93 0.41 8.93
N GLN A 59 0.83 0.02 9.58
CA GLN A 59 0.21 0.78 10.66
C GLN A 59 1.16 1.01 11.84
N ARG A 60 2.00 0.01 12.18
CA ARG A 60 2.95 0.15 13.28
C ARG A 60 4.20 0.96 12.90
N ASP A 61 4.74 0.71 11.71
CA ASP A 61 6.13 1.03 11.41
C ASP A 61 6.32 2.09 10.30
N SER A 62 5.26 2.45 9.54
CA SER A 62 5.39 3.35 8.38
C SER A 62 5.06 4.83 8.63
N LYS A 63 4.55 5.19 9.81
CA LYS A 63 4.22 6.58 10.16
C LYS A 63 5.48 7.44 10.25
N SER A 64 5.44 8.61 9.63
CA SER A 64 6.45 9.67 9.73
C SER A 64 5.79 11.03 9.96
N PHE A 65 6.51 12.12 9.67
CA PHE A 65 6.09 13.49 9.97
C PHE A 65 4.89 13.99 9.16
N ASP A 66 4.76 13.57 7.89
CA ASP A 66 3.70 14.00 6.99
C ASP A 66 3.24 12.87 6.05
N VAL A 67 2.20 13.14 5.27
CA VAL A 67 1.59 12.23 4.30
C VAL A 67 2.65 11.70 3.34
N LYS A 68 3.43 12.60 2.70
CA LYS A 68 4.47 12.25 1.73
C LYS A 68 5.52 11.31 2.31
N ARG A 69 6.11 11.67 3.45
CA ARG A 69 7.18 10.88 4.08
C ARG A 69 6.66 9.52 4.55
N SER A 70 5.45 9.47 5.08
CA SER A 70 4.83 8.21 5.52
C SER A 70 4.50 7.31 4.32
N THR A 71 3.95 7.86 3.24
CA THR A 71 3.74 7.12 1.99
C THR A 71 5.05 6.58 1.44
N TYR A 72 6.12 7.40 1.46
CA TYR A 72 7.43 6.97 0.98
C TYR A 72 8.05 5.88 1.86
N MET A 73 7.82 5.93 3.17
CA MET A 73 8.24 4.91 4.12
C MET A 73 7.50 3.59 3.86
N ALA A 74 6.19 3.63 3.72
CA ALA A 74 5.37 2.46 3.40
C ALA A 74 5.84 1.78 2.11
N MET A 75 6.04 2.54 1.03
CA MET A 75 6.52 1.99 -0.24
C MET A 75 7.90 1.34 -0.13
N LYS A 76 8.84 1.95 0.62
CA LYS A 76 10.17 1.38 0.89
C LYS A 76 10.12 0.09 1.71
N MET A 77 9.16 -0.02 2.62
CA MET A 77 8.95 -1.24 3.40
C MET A 77 8.39 -2.37 2.55
N ILE A 78 7.51 -2.05 1.60
CA ILE A 78 6.84 -3.03 0.73
C ILE A 78 7.81 -3.64 -0.29
N MET A 79 8.54 -2.81 -1.04
CA MET A 79 9.30 -3.28 -2.20
C MET A 79 10.62 -2.53 -2.41
N GLN A 80 11.59 -3.23 -2.99
CA GLN A 80 12.84 -2.63 -3.44
C GLN A 80 12.63 -1.68 -4.63
N ASN A 81 13.55 -0.73 -4.79
CA ASN A 81 13.52 0.27 -5.87
C ASN A 81 13.39 -0.37 -7.28
N ARG A 82 14.07 -1.51 -7.50
CA ARG A 82 14.04 -2.22 -8.79
C ARG A 82 12.65 -2.77 -9.13
N VAL A 83 11.84 -3.17 -8.15
CA VAL A 83 10.48 -3.65 -8.41
C VAL A 83 9.60 -2.53 -8.97
N ALA A 84 9.85 -1.28 -8.57
CA ALA A 84 9.15 -0.12 -9.10
C ALA A 84 9.43 0.15 -10.59
N GLU A 85 10.48 -0.43 -11.19
CA GLU A 85 10.73 -0.34 -12.63
C GLU A 85 9.55 -0.90 -13.45
N TYR A 86 8.90 -1.94 -12.93
CA TYR A 86 7.81 -2.65 -13.60
C TYR A 86 6.43 -2.04 -13.33
N LEU A 87 6.36 -0.96 -12.55
CA LEU A 87 5.11 -0.39 -12.06
C LEU A 87 4.99 1.09 -12.44
N ASN A 88 3.77 1.53 -12.71
CA ASN A 88 3.38 2.93 -12.62
C ASN A 88 1.93 2.98 -12.06
N MET A 89 1.40 4.16 -11.72
CA MET A 89 0.06 4.18 -11.11
C MET A 89 -1.05 3.66 -12.02
N GLU A 90 -1.04 3.97 -13.31
CA GLU A 90 -2.20 3.79 -14.20
C GLU A 90 -2.06 2.65 -15.23
N GLY A 91 -0.86 2.09 -15.41
CA GLY A 91 -0.52 1.11 -16.44
C GLY A 91 -0.47 1.64 -17.88
N ARG A 92 -0.39 2.96 -18.09
CA ARG A 92 -0.60 3.56 -19.43
C ARG A 92 0.67 3.77 -20.27
N ARG A 93 1.88 3.49 -19.75
CA ARG A 93 3.15 3.82 -20.45
C ARG A 93 4.25 2.79 -20.19
N GLY A 94 4.77 2.21 -21.29
CA GLY A 94 5.61 1.00 -21.26
C GLY A 94 4.81 -0.18 -20.71
N ASP A 95 5.28 -1.41 -20.85
CA ASP A 95 4.60 -2.63 -20.37
C ASP A 95 4.54 -2.75 -18.82
N LYS A 96 4.45 -1.61 -18.12
CA LYS A 96 4.37 -1.49 -16.68
C LYS A 96 2.95 -1.75 -16.20
N LYS A 97 2.83 -2.52 -15.12
CA LYS A 97 1.52 -2.82 -14.50
C LYS A 97 0.99 -1.59 -13.75
N ALA A 98 -0.34 -1.50 -13.68
CA ALA A 98 -1.06 -0.44 -12.97
C ALA A 98 -1.10 -0.73 -11.47
N PHE A 99 -0.28 -0.02 -10.68
CA PHE A 99 -0.21 -0.23 -9.23
C PHE A 99 -1.51 0.15 -8.50
N VAL A 100 -2.31 1.07 -9.04
CA VAL A 100 -3.62 1.42 -8.47
C VAL A 100 -4.59 0.22 -8.40
N LYS A 101 -4.34 -0.84 -9.17
CA LYS A 101 -5.17 -2.05 -9.18
C LYS A 101 -4.77 -3.08 -8.12
N TYR A 102 -3.67 -2.86 -7.41
CA TYR A 102 -3.20 -3.76 -6.35
C TYR A 102 -3.92 -3.43 -5.04
N LYS A 103 -4.38 -4.45 -4.30
CA LYS A 103 -4.82 -4.38 -2.90
C LYS A 103 -3.76 -3.72 -2.04
N ILE A 104 -2.48 -3.96 -2.33
CA ILE A 104 -1.37 -3.29 -1.64
C ILE A 104 -1.48 -1.76 -1.72
N PHE A 105 -1.91 -1.18 -2.84
CA PHE A 105 -2.12 0.27 -2.93
C PHE A 105 -3.24 0.74 -2.01
N ILE A 106 -4.34 -0.02 -1.93
CA ILE A 106 -5.46 0.26 -1.01
C ILE A 106 -4.95 0.20 0.44
N THR A 107 -4.18 -0.83 0.80
CA THR A 107 -3.57 -0.97 2.13
C THR A 107 -2.68 0.22 2.48
N VAL A 108 -1.89 0.73 1.54
CA VAL A 108 -1.10 1.96 1.74
C VAL A 108 -2.03 3.16 1.95
N ALA A 109 -3.06 3.32 1.12
CA ALA A 109 -3.97 4.45 1.22
C ALA A 109 -4.71 4.50 2.55
N ASP A 110 -5.24 3.36 3.01
CA ASP A 110 -5.95 3.23 4.27
C ASP A 110 -5.02 3.52 5.45
N CYS A 111 -3.83 2.91 5.46
CA CYS A 111 -2.83 3.15 6.51
C CYS A 111 -2.42 4.64 6.60
N ILE A 112 -2.30 5.34 5.47
CA ILE A 112 -1.96 6.76 5.46
C ILE A 112 -3.14 7.61 5.94
N LYS A 113 -4.36 7.23 5.59
CA LYS A 113 -5.58 7.90 6.07
C LYS A 113 -5.77 7.73 7.58
N ASP A 114 -5.39 6.58 8.14
CA ASP A 114 -5.38 6.34 9.59
C ASP A 114 -4.41 7.30 10.32
N PHE A 115 -3.24 7.55 9.73
CA PHE A 115 -2.27 8.49 10.31
C PHE A 115 -2.64 9.96 10.13
N PHE A 116 -3.22 10.29 8.98
CA PHE A 116 -3.56 11.65 8.56
C PHE A 116 -5.00 11.71 8.05
N PRO A 117 -6.01 11.77 8.94
CA PRO A 117 -7.42 11.69 8.55
C PRO A 117 -7.88 12.77 7.55
N HIS A 118 -7.17 13.88 7.44
CA HIS A 118 -7.46 14.96 6.50
C HIS A 118 -6.84 14.76 5.11
N SER A 119 -5.92 13.82 4.93
CA SER A 119 -5.30 13.58 3.61
C SER A 119 -6.32 13.05 2.62
N THR A 120 -6.17 13.38 1.34
CA THR A 120 -7.06 12.88 0.29
C THR A 120 -6.47 11.66 -0.42
N LEU A 121 -7.32 10.79 -0.98
CA LEU A 121 -6.84 9.67 -1.80
C LEU A 121 -6.01 10.17 -3.00
N ILE A 122 -6.38 11.32 -3.57
CA ILE A 122 -5.66 11.95 -4.69
C ILE A 122 -4.23 12.33 -4.26
N GLU A 123 -4.07 12.91 -3.07
CA GLU A 123 -2.77 13.27 -2.50
C GLU A 123 -1.88 12.03 -2.30
N VAL A 124 -2.40 10.99 -1.63
CA VAL A 124 -1.66 9.74 -1.41
C VAL A 124 -1.27 9.10 -2.74
N LYS A 125 -2.21 8.99 -3.69
CA LYS A 125 -1.95 8.49 -5.04
C LYS A 125 -0.87 9.29 -5.76
N GLY A 126 -0.86 10.61 -5.61
CA GLY A 126 0.18 11.50 -6.12
C GLY A 126 1.55 11.14 -5.57
N HIS A 127 1.66 10.97 -4.25
CA HIS A 127 2.91 10.59 -3.60
C HIS A 127 3.39 9.18 -3.98
N VAL A 128 2.50 8.19 -4.09
CA VAL A 128 2.86 6.86 -4.60
C VAL A 128 3.36 6.95 -6.05
N SER A 129 2.67 7.72 -6.90
CA SER A 129 3.09 7.95 -8.29
C SER A 129 4.49 8.54 -8.38
N ASP A 130 4.78 9.55 -7.57
CA ASP A 130 6.09 10.19 -7.53
C ASP A 130 7.16 9.24 -7.01
N TRP A 131 6.84 8.44 -5.99
CA TRP A 131 7.76 7.43 -5.48
C TRP A 131 8.09 6.39 -6.56
N LEU A 132 7.09 5.84 -7.25
CA LEU A 132 7.30 4.85 -8.33
C LEU A 132 8.13 5.41 -9.50
N LYS A 133 8.00 6.71 -9.81
CA LYS A 133 8.83 7.37 -10.83
C LYS A 133 10.29 7.56 -10.38
N GLN A 134 10.49 7.86 -9.10
CA GLN A 134 11.81 8.18 -8.54
C GLN A 134 12.60 6.95 -8.10
N ALA A 135 11.93 5.93 -7.54
CA ALA A 135 12.56 4.78 -6.91
C ALA A 135 13.56 4.08 -7.85
N PRO A 136 13.24 3.78 -9.13
CA PRO A 136 14.20 3.19 -10.07
C PRO A 136 15.47 4.00 -10.32
N ARG A 137 15.45 5.31 -10.02
CA ARG A 137 16.60 6.21 -10.24
C ARG A 137 17.50 6.35 -9.01
N ARG A 138 17.08 5.81 -7.86
CA ARG A 138 17.84 5.84 -6.62
C ARG A 138 18.83 4.67 -6.64
N LYS A 139 20.12 4.97 -6.58
CA LYS A 139 21.21 3.98 -6.49
C LYS A 139 21.16 3.24 -5.17
#